data_AF-A0A5D0Q2M3-F1
#
_entry.id   AF-A0A5D0Q2M3-F1
#
_cell.length_a   1.000
_cell.length_b   1.000
_cell.length_c   1.000
_cell.angle_alpha   90.00
_cell.angle_beta   90.00
_cell.angle_gamma   90.00
#
_symmetry.space_group_name_H-M   'P 1'
#
loop_
_entity.id
_entity.type
_entity.pdbx_description
1 polymer ?
#
loop_
_entity_poly.entity_id
_entity_poly.type
_entity_poly.pdbx_seq_one_letter_code
_entity_poly.pdbx_strand_id
1 'polypeptide(L)'
;MSFSSPRMGRRAEIVGMLHSPARTRTFAALLLGRHGTVVGVLRNDTLAVLELDGQAGEMPGGVRRWPIQWDDLLIHGNATELARHAARGYRLGLSDEKRNAVQHAVPANRKVSLCGEVVRPLPTLGWCLPFLPTATRACPACIRLSARP
;
A
#
# COMPACT_ATOMS: atom_id res chain seq x y z
N MET A 1 6.60 24.82 -7.95
CA MET A 1 5.44 24.25 -7.22
C MET A 1 5.70 22.77 -7.03
N SER A 2 6.08 22.36 -5.82
CA SER A 2 6.47 20.97 -5.55
C SER A 2 5.22 20.15 -5.22
N PHE A 3 4.80 19.30 -6.16
CA PHE A 3 3.79 18.29 -5.89
C PHE A 3 4.40 17.22 -4.98
N SER A 4 4.18 17.34 -3.67
CA SER A 4 4.52 16.24 -2.77
C SER A 4 3.49 15.14 -2.96
N SER A 5 3.87 14.06 -3.65
CA SER A 5 3.01 12.87 -3.77
C SER A 5 2.65 12.38 -2.37
N PRO A 6 1.37 12.04 -2.08
CA PRO A 6 0.92 11.56 -0.77
C PRO A 6 1.59 10.25 -0.33
N ARG A 7 2.38 9.64 -1.22
CA ARG A 7 3.16 8.44 -0.98
C ARG A 7 4.57 8.70 -0.44
N MET A 8 5.07 9.93 -0.53
CA MET A 8 6.38 10.30 0.03
C MET A 8 6.31 10.45 1.55
N GLY A 9 7.44 10.24 2.22
CA GLY A 9 7.57 10.24 3.68
C GLY A 9 7.07 8.96 4.36
N ARG A 10 6.50 8.01 3.62
CA ARG A 10 6.01 6.75 4.20
C ARG A 10 7.16 5.82 4.56
N ARG A 11 7.03 5.14 5.69
CA ARG A 11 7.94 4.09 6.14
C ARG A 11 7.61 2.79 5.42
N ALA A 12 8.64 2.08 4.97
CA ALA A 12 8.49 0.83 4.25
C ALA A 12 9.60 -0.16 4.57
N GLU A 13 9.28 -1.43 4.39
CA GLU A 13 10.21 -2.56 4.40
C GLU A 13 10.25 -3.21 3.01
N ILE A 14 11.44 -3.64 2.58
CA ILE A 14 11.61 -4.39 1.33
C ILE A 14 11.34 -5.87 1.60
N VAL A 15 10.18 -6.37 1.17
CA VAL A 15 9.75 -7.76 1.40
C VAL A 15 9.88 -8.65 0.18
N GLY A 16 10.07 -8.06 -0.99
CA GLY A 16 10.27 -8.74 -2.26
C GLY A 16 11.26 -8.00 -3.14
N MET A 17 11.66 -8.61 -4.25
CA MET A 17 12.49 -7.99 -5.27
C MET A 17 12.10 -8.42 -6.69
N LEU A 18 11.05 -9.23 -6.85
CA LEU A 18 10.73 -9.87 -8.12
C LEU A 18 10.39 -8.85 -9.21
N HIS A 19 9.71 -7.78 -8.82
CA HIS A 19 9.18 -6.77 -9.74
C HIS A 19 10.17 -5.61 -9.93
N SER A 20 11.05 -5.40 -8.97
CA SER A 20 12.04 -4.31 -8.94
C SER A 20 12.99 -4.34 -10.14
N PRO A 21 13.58 -3.19 -10.53
CA PRO A 21 14.47 -3.10 -11.69
C PRO A 21 15.63 -4.09 -11.60
N ALA A 22 16.06 -4.66 -12.73
CA ALA A 22 17.10 -5.69 -12.76
C ALA A 22 18.40 -5.28 -12.01
N ARG A 23 18.82 -4.02 -12.13
CA ARG A 23 19.98 -3.48 -11.40
C ARG A 23 19.79 -3.40 -9.89
N THR A 24 18.55 -3.25 -9.42
CA THR A 24 18.24 -3.29 -7.99
C THR A 24 18.24 -4.75 -7.51
N ARG A 25 17.70 -5.68 -8.32
CA ARG A 25 17.61 -7.11 -7.99
C ARG A 25 18.97 -7.78 -7.80
N THR A 26 20.03 -7.31 -8.43
CA THR A 26 21.39 -7.84 -8.20
C THR A 26 21.84 -7.70 -6.75
N PHE A 27 21.23 -6.79 -5.98
CA PHE A 27 21.49 -6.59 -4.55
C PHE A 27 20.41 -7.19 -3.65
N ALA A 28 19.52 -8.06 -4.17
CA ALA A 28 18.37 -8.57 -3.44
C ALA A 28 18.72 -9.16 -2.06
N ALA A 29 19.79 -9.96 -1.98
CA ALA A 29 20.23 -10.56 -0.72
C ALA A 29 20.62 -9.53 0.36
N LEU A 30 21.02 -8.32 -0.03
CA LEU A 30 21.42 -7.25 0.89
C LEU A 30 20.29 -6.27 1.20
N LEU A 31 19.24 -6.25 0.35
CA LEU A 31 18.13 -5.31 0.43
C LEU A 31 16.89 -5.89 1.11
N LEU A 32 16.62 -7.20 0.96
CA LEU A 32 15.47 -7.84 1.60
C LEU A 32 15.51 -7.68 3.13
N GLY A 33 14.38 -7.33 3.72
CA GLY A 33 14.20 -7.03 5.15
C GLY A 33 14.73 -5.66 5.59
N ARG A 34 15.36 -4.88 4.69
CA ARG A 34 15.79 -3.52 5.02
C ARG A 34 14.59 -2.57 5.06
N HIS A 35 14.69 -1.62 5.97
CA HIS A 35 13.68 -0.59 6.20
C HIS A 35 14.18 0.76 5.68
N GLY A 36 13.24 1.64 5.35
CA GLY A 36 13.55 2.98 4.91
C GLY A 36 12.34 3.88 4.78
N THR A 37 12.59 5.08 4.26
CA THR A 37 11.56 6.10 4.02
C THR A 37 11.46 6.37 2.52
N VAL A 38 10.23 6.44 2.00
CA VAL A 38 10.00 6.80 0.59
C VAL A 38 10.30 8.28 0.40
N VAL A 39 11.40 8.60 -0.29
CA VAL A 39 11.85 9.98 -0.52
C VAL A 39 11.52 10.49 -1.93
N GLY A 40 11.01 9.62 -2.79
CA GLY A 40 10.65 9.97 -4.15
C GLY A 40 9.80 8.91 -4.82
N VAL A 41 9.16 9.28 -5.92
CA VAL A 41 8.36 8.39 -6.74
C VAL A 41 8.72 8.60 -8.21
N LEU A 42 8.94 7.52 -8.95
CA LEU A 42 9.40 7.53 -10.34
C LEU A 42 8.46 6.72 -11.24
N ARG A 43 8.59 6.93 -12.55
CA ARG A 43 7.89 6.17 -13.61
C ARG A 43 6.38 6.07 -13.38
N ASN A 44 5.70 7.21 -13.34
CA ASN A 44 4.24 7.29 -13.21
C ASN A 44 3.72 6.50 -11.99
N ASP A 45 4.32 6.73 -10.82
CA ASP A 45 3.92 6.12 -9.56
C ASP A 45 4.09 4.61 -9.40
N THR A 46 4.89 3.98 -10.28
CA THR A 46 5.18 2.53 -10.20
C THR A 46 6.43 2.20 -9.38
N LEU A 47 7.39 3.13 -9.29
CA LEU A 47 8.62 2.94 -8.51
C LEU A 47 8.66 3.90 -7.33
N ALA A 48 8.94 3.37 -6.14
CA ALA A 48 9.35 4.16 -4.98
C ALA A 48 10.86 4.29 -4.96
N VAL A 49 11.36 5.48 -4.60
CA VAL A 49 12.76 5.67 -4.19
C VAL A 49 12.78 5.57 -2.68
N LEU A 50 13.35 4.47 -2.17
CA LEU A 50 13.47 4.22 -0.74
C LEU A 50 14.86 4.66 -0.28
N GLU A 51 14.91 5.58 0.69
CA GLU A 51 16.13 5.89 1.43
C GLU A 51 16.23 4.95 2.63
N LEU A 52 17.22 4.07 2.62
CA LEU A 52 17.40 3.04 3.65
C LEU A 52 17.90 3.64 4.97
N ASP A 53 17.47 3.03 6.07
CA ASP A 53 17.99 3.34 7.39
C ASP A 53 19.39 2.73 7.59
N GLY A 54 20.19 3.38 8.44
CA GLY A 54 21.51 2.89 8.85
C GLY A 54 22.66 3.82 8.47
N GLN A 55 23.87 3.38 8.79
CA GLN A 55 25.10 4.13 8.51
C GLN A 55 25.60 3.91 7.08
N ALA A 56 26.40 4.86 6.57
CA ALA A 56 26.85 4.82 5.17
C ALA A 56 27.69 3.57 4.85
N GLY A 57 28.43 3.03 5.82
CA GLY A 57 29.23 1.81 5.66
C GLY A 57 28.42 0.52 5.59
N GLU A 58 27.14 0.54 5.97
CA GLU A 58 26.25 -0.62 5.97
C GLU A 58 25.38 -0.70 4.71
N MET A 59 25.54 0.28 3.81
CA MET A 59 24.71 0.44 2.62
C MET A 59 25.18 -0.51 1.52
N PRO A 60 24.26 -1.27 0.90
CA PRO A 60 24.60 -2.08 -0.26
C PRO A 60 25.24 -1.19 -1.34
N GLY A 61 26.42 -1.56 -1.83
CA GLY A 61 27.15 -0.78 -2.84
C GLY A 61 27.44 0.69 -2.47
N GLY A 62 27.39 1.07 -1.18
CA GLY A 62 27.55 2.45 -0.72
C GLY A 62 26.38 3.39 -1.07
N VAL A 63 25.25 2.85 -1.56
CA VAL A 63 24.10 3.64 -2.03
C VAL A 63 22.98 3.60 -0.99
N ARG A 64 22.52 4.78 -0.55
CA ARG A 64 21.39 4.91 0.40
C ARG A 64 20.01 4.85 -0.26
N ARG A 65 19.91 5.24 -1.54
CA ARG A 65 18.62 5.41 -2.24
C ARG A 65 18.44 4.36 -3.30
N TRP A 66 17.38 3.58 -3.17
CA TRP A 66 17.10 2.45 -4.05
C TRP A 66 15.75 2.60 -4.73
N PRO A 67 15.68 2.46 -6.06
CA PRO A 67 14.41 2.34 -6.75
C PRO A 67 13.85 0.91 -6.58
N ILE A 68 12.74 0.80 -5.86
CA ILE A 68 12.02 -0.44 -5.55
C ILE A 68 10.59 -0.35 -6.12
N GLN A 69 10.07 -1.44 -6.68
CA GLN A 69 8.66 -1.49 -7.09
C GLN A 69 7.75 -1.49 -5.87
N TRP A 70 6.59 -0.83 -5.96
CA TRP A 70 5.64 -0.78 -4.84
C TRP A 70 5.17 -2.17 -4.40
N ASP A 71 5.00 -3.11 -5.32
CA ASP A 71 4.56 -4.47 -5.01
C ASP A 71 5.61 -5.30 -4.26
N ASP A 72 6.85 -4.84 -4.22
CA ASP A 72 7.97 -5.43 -3.48
C ASP A 72 8.16 -4.79 -2.09
N LEU A 73 7.34 -3.78 -1.75
CA LEU A 73 7.40 -3.04 -0.49
C LEU A 73 6.20 -3.37 0.41
N LEU A 74 6.48 -3.56 1.68
CA LEU A 74 5.48 -3.49 2.74
C LEU A 74 5.45 -2.07 3.30
N ILE A 75 4.38 -1.33 3.03
CA ILE A 75 4.23 0.03 3.54
C ILE A 75 3.63 -0.01 4.93
N HIS A 76 4.39 0.43 5.93
CA HIS A 76 3.86 0.58 7.28
C HIS A 76 2.91 1.78 7.28
N GLY A 77 1.61 1.48 7.39
CA GLY A 77 0.60 2.49 7.70
C GLY A 77 0.77 2.98 9.13
N ASN A 78 0.31 4.19 9.42
CA ASN A 78 0.13 4.63 10.78
C ASN A 78 -0.90 3.68 11.41
N ALA A 79 -0.51 2.83 12.36
CA ALA A 79 -1.42 1.88 13.01
C ALA A 79 -2.69 2.56 13.55
N THR A 80 -2.56 3.83 13.93
CA THR A 80 -3.65 4.73 14.34
C THR A 80 -4.69 4.98 13.23
N GLU A 81 -4.29 5.10 11.96
CA GLU A 81 -5.22 5.26 10.83
C GLU A 81 -5.97 3.96 10.55
N LEU A 82 -5.27 2.83 10.59
CA LEU A 82 -5.88 1.51 10.43
C LEU A 82 -6.96 1.27 11.50
N ALA A 83 -6.65 1.60 12.76
CA ALA A 83 -7.58 1.52 13.87
C ALA A 83 -8.78 2.48 13.70
N ARG A 84 -8.54 3.73 13.26
CA ARG A 84 -9.61 4.70 12.99
C ARG A 84 -10.52 4.28 11.85
N HIS A 85 -10.00 3.60 10.82
CA HIS A 85 -10.81 3.11 9.71
C HIS A 85 -11.57 1.84 10.06
N ALA A 86 -10.98 0.93 10.83
CA ALA A 86 -11.68 -0.21 11.41
C ALA A 86 -12.85 0.25 12.30
N ALA A 87 -12.66 1.32 13.09
CA ALA A 87 -13.70 1.90 13.94
C ALA A 87 -14.90 2.46 13.16
N ARG A 88 -14.76 2.79 11.87
CA ARG A 88 -15.88 3.23 11.02
C ARG A 88 -16.80 2.08 10.58
N GLY A 89 -16.46 0.83 10.89
CA GLY A 89 -17.33 -0.32 10.66
C GLY A 89 -17.49 -0.76 9.20
N TYR A 90 -16.65 -0.25 8.29
CA TYR A 90 -16.62 -0.67 6.89
C TYR A 90 -15.68 -1.85 6.70
N ARG A 91 -16.20 -2.94 6.15
CA ARG A 91 -15.42 -4.10 5.71
C ARG A 91 -15.00 -3.98 4.25
N LEU A 92 -13.96 -4.70 3.90
CA LEU A 92 -13.44 -4.81 2.54
C LEU A 92 -14.34 -5.73 1.70
N GLY A 93 -14.76 -5.23 0.53
CA GLY A 93 -15.31 -6.03 -0.55
C GLY A 93 -14.47 -5.91 -1.81
N LEU A 94 -14.44 -6.95 -2.62
CA LEU A 94 -13.75 -6.94 -3.92
C LEU A 94 -14.76 -6.99 -5.07
N SER A 95 -14.49 -6.26 -6.14
CA SER A 95 -15.18 -6.48 -7.41
C SER A 95 -14.72 -7.80 -8.05
N ASP A 96 -15.60 -8.46 -8.81
CA ASP A 96 -15.35 -9.78 -9.42
C ASP A 96 -14.34 -9.75 -10.59
N GLU A 97 -13.71 -8.60 -10.86
CA GLU A 97 -12.72 -8.44 -11.91
C GLU A 97 -11.38 -9.09 -11.54
N LYS A 98 -11.28 -10.41 -11.74
CA LYS A 98 -10.10 -11.27 -11.53
C LYS A 98 -8.75 -10.54 -11.32
N ARG A 99 -8.18 -9.93 -12.38
CA ARG A 99 -6.85 -9.32 -12.34
C ARG A 99 -6.81 -7.86 -11.89
N ASN A 100 -7.97 -7.19 -11.88
CA ASN A 100 -8.11 -5.75 -11.59
C ASN A 100 -9.05 -5.50 -10.41
N ALA A 101 -9.22 -6.48 -9.52
CA ALA A 101 -10.15 -6.41 -8.40
C ALA A 101 -9.93 -5.11 -7.61
N VAL A 102 -10.98 -4.29 -7.61
CA VAL A 102 -11.02 -3.01 -6.92
C VAL A 102 -11.49 -3.28 -5.50
N GLN A 103 -10.90 -2.59 -4.53
CA GLN A 103 -11.29 -2.66 -3.13
C GLN A 103 -12.39 -1.65 -2.85
N HIS A 104 -13.51 -2.12 -2.31
CA HIS A 104 -14.67 -1.31 -1.99
C HIS A 104 -14.96 -1.33 -0.49
N ALA A 105 -15.51 -0.21 0.01
CA ALA A 105 -16.03 -0.10 1.36
C ALA A 105 -17.43 -0.70 1.41
N VAL A 106 -17.64 -1.67 2.30
CA VAL A 106 -18.91 -2.36 2.48
C VAL A 106 -19.37 -2.17 3.91
N PRO A 107 -20.60 -1.68 4.17
CA PRO A 107 -21.15 -1.65 5.53
C PRO A 107 -21.27 -3.07 6.12
N ALA A 108 -21.06 -3.22 7.43
CA ALA A 108 -21.06 -4.52 8.12
C ALA A 108 -22.25 -5.43 7.78
N ASN A 109 -23.43 -4.85 7.54
CA ASN A 109 -24.69 -5.57 7.30
C ASN A 109 -25.16 -5.54 5.83
N ARG A 110 -24.30 -5.19 4.87
CA ARG A 110 -24.68 -5.11 3.44
C ARG A 110 -23.73 -5.91 2.55
N LYS A 111 -24.22 -6.38 1.41
CA LYS A 111 -23.41 -7.00 0.34
C LYS A 111 -23.08 -6.03 -0.80
N VAL A 112 -23.58 -4.81 -0.70
CA VAL A 112 -23.37 -3.74 -1.67
C VAL A 112 -22.40 -2.74 -1.05
N SER A 113 -21.44 -2.30 -1.85
CA SER A 113 -20.49 -1.27 -1.46
C SER A 113 -21.15 0.10 -1.31
N LEU A 114 -20.46 1.05 -0.67
CA LEU A 114 -20.92 2.43 -0.55
C LEU A 114 -21.17 3.11 -1.90
N CYS A 115 -20.40 2.75 -2.93
CA CYS A 115 -20.58 3.32 -4.27
C CYS A 115 -21.67 2.61 -5.09
N GLY A 116 -22.41 1.65 -4.51
CA GLY A 116 -23.49 0.94 -5.19
C GLY A 116 -23.04 -0.31 -5.96
N GLU A 117 -21.74 -0.57 -6.06
CA GLU A 117 -21.22 -1.77 -6.73
C GLU A 117 -21.53 -3.03 -5.92
N VAL A 118 -21.93 -4.08 -6.64
CA VAL A 118 -22.08 -5.42 -6.08
C VAL A 118 -20.70 -6.02 -5.94
N VAL A 119 -20.33 -6.34 -4.72
CA VAL A 119 -19.00 -6.84 -4.39
C VAL A 119 -19.12 -8.13 -3.61
N ARG A 120 -18.09 -8.97 -3.69
CA ARG A 120 -17.95 -10.09 -2.77
C ARG A 120 -17.23 -9.58 -1.52
N PRO A 121 -17.91 -9.47 -0.36
CA PRO A 121 -17.18 -9.33 0.90
C PRO A 121 -16.29 -10.56 1.01
N LEU A 122 -15.05 -10.42 1.46
CA LEU A 122 -14.19 -11.56 1.73
C LEU A 122 -14.57 -12.15 3.11
N PRO A 123 -15.31 -13.28 3.21
CA PRO A 123 -15.43 -13.96 4.48
C PRO A 123 -14.10 -14.66 4.77
N THR A 124 -13.40 -14.21 5.79
CA THR A 124 -12.31 -14.98 6.42
C THR A 124 -12.87 -15.47 7.74
N LEU A 125 -13.23 -16.75 7.87
CA LEU A 125 -13.45 -17.46 9.15
C LEU A 125 -14.07 -16.64 10.33
N GLY A 126 -15.16 -15.89 10.10
CA GLY A 126 -15.83 -15.09 11.13
C GLY A 126 -15.29 -13.67 11.39
N TRP A 127 -14.19 -13.28 10.75
CA TRP A 127 -13.62 -11.93 10.77
C TRP A 127 -13.71 -11.30 9.38
N CYS A 128 -13.95 -9.99 9.34
CA CYS A 128 -13.97 -9.22 8.10
C CYS A 128 -12.75 -8.30 8.09
N LEU A 129 -11.99 -8.30 7.00
CA LEU A 129 -10.92 -7.32 6.82
C LEU A 129 -11.52 -5.91 6.75
N PRO A 130 -10.96 -4.92 7.47
CA PRO A 130 -11.43 -3.54 7.37
C PRO A 130 -11.12 -2.96 5.98
N PHE A 131 -11.98 -2.09 5.49
CA PHE A 131 -11.71 -1.33 4.28
C PHE A 131 -10.59 -0.32 4.52
N LEU A 132 -9.60 -0.29 3.62
CA LEU A 132 -8.45 0.61 3.68
C LEU A 132 -8.54 1.66 2.57
N PRO A 133 -8.88 2.93 2.87
CA PRO A 133 -8.98 3.97 1.86
C PRO A 133 -7.63 4.33 1.21
N THR A 134 -6.52 3.94 1.84
CA THR A 134 -5.16 4.16 1.35
C THR A 134 -4.63 2.99 0.51
N ALA A 135 -5.39 1.92 0.32
CA ALA A 135 -4.96 0.81 -0.52
C ALA A 135 -4.87 1.25 -1.99
N THR A 136 -3.84 0.77 -2.69
CA THR A 136 -3.54 1.13 -4.09
C THR A 136 -4.73 0.94 -5.03
N ARG A 137 -5.59 -0.06 -4.76
CA ARG A 137 -6.77 -0.37 -5.58
C ARG A 137 -8.08 0.02 -4.89
N ALA A 138 -8.06 0.94 -3.93
CA ALA A 138 -9.28 1.42 -3.28
C ALA A 138 -10.14 2.24 -4.25
N CYS A 139 -11.43 1.93 -4.31
CA CYS A 139 -12.40 2.63 -5.13
C CYS A 139 -12.47 4.12 -4.71
N PRO A 140 -12.18 5.08 -5.60
CA PRO A 140 -12.16 6.50 -5.25
C PRO A 140 -13.50 7.03 -4.70
N ALA A 141 -14.63 6.49 -5.15
CA ALA A 141 -15.94 6.84 -4.61
C ALA A 141 -16.11 6.34 -3.17
N CYS A 142 -15.71 5.10 -2.88
CA CYS A 142 -15.73 4.55 -1.53
C CYS A 142 -14.81 5.32 -0.57
N ILE A 143 -13.64 5.78 -1.03
CA ILE A 143 -12.76 6.66 -0.24
C ILE A 143 -13.52 7.92 0.21
N ARG A 144 -14.16 8.63 -0.74
CA ARG A 144 -14.90 9.86 -0.43
C ARG A 144 -16.09 9.63 0.49
N LEU A 145 -16.87 8.57 0.24
CA LEU A 145 -18.08 8.28 1.00
C LEU A 145 -17.78 7.77 2.41
N SER A 146 -16.73 6.95 2.58
CA SER A 146 -16.31 6.46 3.89
C SER A 146 -15.64 7.53 4.76
N ALA A 147 -15.24 8.67 4.17
CA ALA A 147 -14.65 9.81 4.87
C ALA A 147 -15.68 10.68 5.60
N ARG A 148 -16.96 10.65 5.19
CA ARG A 148 -18.04 11.42 5.83
C ARG A 148 -18.38 10.83 7.21
N PRO A 149 -18.61 11.69 8.22
CA PRO A 149 -19.04 11.25 9.55
C PRO A 149 -20.42 10.60 9.52
#